data_AF-F0EJ27-F1
#
_entry.id   AF-F0EJ27-F1
#
_cell.length_a   1.000
_cell.length_b   1.000
_cell.length_c   1.000
_cell.angle_alpha   90.00
_cell.angle_beta   90.00
_cell.angle_gamma   90.00
#
_symmetry.space_group_name_H-M   'P 1'
#
loop_
_entity.id
_entity.type
_entity.pdbx_description
1 polymer ?
#
loop_
_entity_poly.entity_id
_entity_poly.type
_entity_poly.pdbx_seq_one_letter_code
_entity_poly.pdbx_strand_id
1 'polypeptide(L)' 'MSKMNHVTIFELEKIAEEQLVFAVIISKYQEKFVYVKHKERDTLEIPGGKRELGESITECAARE' A
#
# COMPACT_ATOMS: atom_id res chain seq x y z
N MET A 1 23.17 -15.04 -0.80
CA MET A 1 23.20 -13.85 0.07
C MET A 1 21.78 -13.35 0.28
N SER A 2 21.23 -13.43 1.49
CA SER A 2 19.97 -12.75 1.82
C SER A 2 20.29 -11.27 2.07
N LYS A 3 19.71 -10.35 1.29
CA LYS A 3 19.80 -8.90 1.56
C LYS A 3 18.96 -8.61 2.80
N MET A 4 19.60 -8.13 3.86
CA MET A 4 18.91 -7.65 5.05
C MET A 4 18.28 -6.30 4.72
N ASN A 5 16.97 -6.27 4.52
CA ASN A 5 16.23 -5.04 4.26
C ASN A 5 15.99 -4.32 5.59
N HIS A 6 16.65 -3.19 5.80
CA HIS A 6 16.38 -2.32 6.94
C HIS A 6 15.05 -1.60 6.72
N VAL A 7 14.08 -1.78 7.64
CA VAL A 7 12.79 -1.10 7.59
C VAL A 7 12.74 -0.07 8.72
N THR A 8 12.50 1.19 8.36
CA THR A 8 12.27 2.27 9.33
C THR A 8 10.78 2.57 9.36
N ILE A 9 10.19 2.58 10.55
CA ILE A 9 8.78 2.93 10.76
C ILE A 9 8.72 4.36 11.29
N PHE A 10 7.88 5.17 10.69
CA PHE A 10 7.66 6.56 11.06
C PHE A 10 6.26 6.72 11.68
N GLU A 11 6.11 7.66 12.60
CA GLU A 11 4.79 8.13 13.00
C GLU A 11 4.12 8.87 11.84
N LEU A 12 2.79 8.99 11.91
CA LEU A 12 2.02 9.77 10.93
C LEU A 12 2.58 11.20 10.83
N GLU A 13 2.58 11.78 9.62
CA GLU A 13 3.07 13.13 9.32
C GLU A 13 4.59 13.37 9.55
N LYS A 14 5.39 12.35 9.89
CA LYS A 14 6.85 12.49 10.01
C LYS A 14 7.61 12.46 8.68
N ILE A 15 6.92 12.07 7.60
CA ILE A 15 7.47 11.96 6.25
C ILE A 15 6.65 12.86 5.34
N ALA A 16 7.35 13.59 4.45
CA ALA A 16 6.69 14.46 3.49
C ALA A 16 5.88 13.63 2.48
N GLU A 17 4.71 14.12 2.10
CA GLU A 17 3.78 13.39 1.25
C GLU A 17 4.37 13.06 -0.13
N GLU A 18 5.26 13.91 -0.63
CA GLU A 18 5.99 13.70 -1.89
C GLU A 18 6.88 12.45 -1.85
N GLN A 19 7.31 12.01 -0.65
CA GLN A 19 8.13 10.82 -0.46
C GLN A 19 7.30 9.53 -0.44
N LEU A 20 5.98 9.63 -0.28
CA LEU A 20 5.07 8.50 -0.29
C LEU A 20 4.78 8.13 -1.75
N VAL A 21 5.16 6.92 -2.18
CA VAL A 21 5.08 6.50 -3.60
C VAL A 21 4.18 5.28 -3.84
N PHE A 22 3.74 4.62 -2.77
CA PHE A 22 2.81 3.50 -2.78
C PHE A 22 1.84 3.62 -1.62
N ALA A 23 0.60 3.19 -1.83
CA ALA A 23 -0.40 2.98 -0.78
C ALA A 23 -0.73 1.48 -0.68
N VAL A 24 -0.88 0.97 0.54
CA VAL A 24 -1.30 -0.40 0.84
C VAL A 24 -2.38 -0.35 1.91
N ILE A 25 -3.52 -1.00 1.68
CA ILE A 25 -4.76 -0.78 2.43
C ILE A 25 -5.26 -2.09 3.02
N ILE A 26 -5.28 -2.18 4.35
CA ILE A 26 -5.98 -3.28 5.04
C ILE A 26 -7.48 -3.00 4.97
N SER A 27 -8.18 -3.68 4.06
CA SER A 27 -9.63 -3.53 3.87
C SER A 27 -10.42 -4.63 4.58
N LYS A 28 -11.56 -4.25 5.16
CA LYS A 28 -12.44 -5.13 5.93
C LYS A 28 -13.89 -4.91 5.54
N TYR A 29 -14.61 -5.99 5.24
CA TYR A 29 -16.03 -5.99 4.92
C TYR A 29 -16.75 -7.11 5.66
N GLN A 30 -17.82 -6.78 6.38
CA GLN A 30 -18.60 -7.75 7.19
C GLN A 30 -17.72 -8.64 8.07
N GLU A 31 -16.84 -8.03 8.86
CA GLU A 31 -15.89 -8.74 9.74
C GLU A 31 -14.86 -9.65 9.04
N LYS A 32 -14.72 -9.55 7.71
CA LYS A 32 -13.76 -10.34 6.92
C LYS A 32 -12.77 -9.42 6.22
N PHE A 33 -11.52 -9.86 6.13
CA PHE A 33 -10.50 -9.18 5.33
C PHE A 33 -10.77 -9.37 3.84
N VAL A 34 -10.61 -8.30 3.07
CA VAL A 34 -10.69 -8.34 1.62
C VAL A 34 -9.26 -8.34 1.07
N TYR A 35 -8.96 -9.35 0.25
CA TYR A 35 -7.68 -9.50 -0.43
C TYR A 35 -7.91 -9.40 -1.93
N VAL A 36 -6.85 -9.02 -2.67
CA VAL A 36 -6.84 -9.02 -4.13
C VAL A 36 -5.95 -10.15 -4.65
N LYS A 37 -6.28 -10.67 -5.83
CA LYS A 37 -5.45 -11.64 -6.56
C LYS A 37 -5.08 -11.04 -7.89
N HIS A 38 -3.80 -10.78 -8.11
CA HIS A 38 -3.31 -10.38 -9.43
C HIS A 38 -3.50 -11.54 -10.40
N LYS A 39 -3.93 -11.25 -11.64
CA LYS A 39 -4.28 -12.28 -12.64
C LYS A 39 -3.12 -13.22 -12.97
N GLU A 40 -1.89 -12.73 -12.85
CA GLU A 40 -0.66 -13.47 -13.18
C GLU A 40 0.01 -14.13 -11.96
N ARG A 41 -0.58 -14.03 -10.75
CA ARG A 41 0.00 -14.57 -9.52
C ARG A 41 -0.95 -15.51 -8.82
N ASP A 42 -0.40 -16.44 -8.04
CA ASP A 42 -1.19 -17.39 -7.26
C ASP A 42 -1.32 -17.03 -5.77
N THR A 43 -0.81 -15.86 -5.38
CA THR A 43 -0.87 -15.34 -4.02
C THR A 43 -2.05 -14.37 -3.83
N LEU A 44 -2.62 -14.38 -2.63
CA LEU A 44 -3.51 -13.31 -2.17
C LEU A 44 -2.66 -12.18 -1.58
N GLU A 45 -2.98 -10.95 -1.93
CA GLU A 45 -2.23 -9.75 -1.57
C GLU A 45 -3.16 -8.73 -0.90
N ILE A 46 -2.58 -7.84 -0.10
CA ILE A 46 -3.29 -6.68 0.43
C ILE A 46 -3.50 -5.70 -0.74
N PRO A 47 -4.70 -5.11 -0.92
CA PRO A 47 -4.93 -4.08 -1.92
C PRO A 47 -3.94 -2.93 -1.80
N GLY A 48 -3.56 -2.36 -2.93
CA GLY A 48 -2.61 -1.27 -2.98
C GLY A 48 -1.95 -1.12 -4.33
N GLY A 49 -1.29 0.02 -4.50
CA GLY A 49 -0.67 0.36 -5.76
C GLY A 49 0.13 1.65 -5.68
N LYS A 50 0.59 2.07 -6.86
CA LYS A 50 1.49 3.20 -7.00
C LYS A 50 0.69 4.49 -7.04
N ARG A 51 1.22 5.54 -6.41
CA ARG A 51 0.66 6.88 -6.52
C ARG A 51 0.86 7.43 -7.94
N GLU A 52 -0.19 7.99 -8.52
CA GLU A 52 -0.13 8.66 -9.82
C GLU A 52 0.24 10.15 -9.66
N LEU A 53 0.65 10.79 -10.76
CA LEU A 53 1.03 12.20 -10.74
C LEU A 53 -0.19 13.08 -10.45
N GLY A 54 -0.05 13.96 -9.46
CA GLY A 54 -1.11 14.89 -9.07
C GLY A 54 -2.07 14.34 -8.02
N GLU A 55 -1.91 13.08 -7.58
CA GLU A 55 -2.67 12.51 -6.48
C GLU A 55 -2.00 12.77 -5.12
N SER A 56 -2.83 13.03 -4.12
CA SER A 56 -2.49 12.82 -2.71
C SER A 56 -2.35 11.33 -2.38
N ILE A 57 -1.68 11.01 -1.27
CA ILE A 57 -1.55 9.60 -0.85
C ILE A 57 -2.90 8.98 -0.48
N THR A 58 -3.85 9.79 0.00
CA THR A 58 -5.20 9.36 0.35
C THR A 58 -6.06 9.10 -0.90
N GLU A 59 -5.95 9.92 -1.94
CA GLU A 59 -6.59 9.68 -3.24
C GLU A 59 -6.07 8.39 -3.89
N CYS A 60 -4.74 8.19 -3.87
CA CYS A 60 -4.15 6.93 -4.32
C CYS A 60 -4.70 5.73 -3.55
N ALA A 61 -4.80 5.81 -2.22
CA ALA A 61 -5.34 4.73 -1.40
C ALA A 61 -6.83 4.44 -1.67
N ALA A 62 -7.61 5.43 -2.06
CA ALA A 62 -9.04 5.27 -2.37
C ALA A 62 -9.30 4.71 -3.78
N ARG A 63 -8.38 4.95 -4.73
CA ARG A 63 -8.45 4.44 -6.11
C ARG A 63 -8.10 2.95 -6.20
N GLU A 64 -7.16 2.48 -5.38
CA GLU A 64 -6.68 1.08 -5.31
C GLU A 64 -7.61 0.17 -4.49
#